data_AF-A0A833S596-F1
#
_entry.id   AF-A0A833S596-F1
#
_cell.length_a   1.000
_cell.length_b   1.000
_cell.length_c   1.000
_cell.angle_alpha   90.00
_cell.angle_beta   90.00
_cell.angle_gamma   90.00
#
_symmetry.space_group_name_H-M   'P 1'
#
loop_
_entity.id
_entity.type
_entity.pdbx_description
1 polymer ?
#
loop_
_entity_poly.entity_id
_entity_poly.type
_entity_poly.pdbx_seq_one_letter_code
_entity_poly.pdbx_strand_id
1 'polypeptide(L)'
;MNLGKTWNPAVALTRVYGSDRKLADVLMAAEKVPSTKAMAAELQNWQVILWLYRMLEPRRVYSLLRVDEGASRNLFREYVEAYEEVVRILSTNT
;
A
#
# COMPACT_ATOMS: atom_id res chain seq x y z
N MET A 1 -4.93 -13.93 -7.38
CA MET A 1 -4.23 -14.58 -8.52
C MET A 1 -2.74 -14.71 -8.16
N ASN A 2 -2.12 -15.89 -8.25
CA ASN A 2 -0.70 -16.10 -7.88
C ASN A 2 0.18 -16.13 -9.15
N LEU A 3 0.74 -14.97 -9.51
CA LEU A 3 1.68 -14.83 -10.62
C LEU A 3 3.11 -14.85 -10.07
N GLY A 4 3.57 -16.07 -9.73
CA GLY A 4 4.96 -16.46 -9.55
C GLY A 4 5.88 -15.46 -8.85
N LYS A 5 5.80 -15.34 -7.51
CA LYS A 5 6.79 -14.80 -6.53
C LYS A 5 7.64 -13.54 -6.85
N THR A 6 7.51 -12.90 -8.02
CA THR A 6 8.38 -11.83 -8.52
C THR A 6 7.61 -10.71 -9.20
N TRP A 7 6.34 -10.92 -9.55
CA TRP A 7 5.50 -9.86 -10.11
C TRP A 7 4.67 -9.18 -9.02
N ASN A 8 5.01 -7.93 -8.71
CA ASN A 8 4.15 -7.05 -7.92
C ASN A 8 3.43 -6.07 -8.87
N PRO A 9 2.12 -6.21 -9.12
CA PRO A 9 1.37 -5.34 -10.03
C PRO A 9 1.46 -3.86 -9.64
N ALA A 10 1.61 -3.55 -8.34
CA ALA A 10 1.76 -2.18 -7.89
C ALA A 10 3.04 -1.52 -8.41
N VAL A 11 4.13 -2.27 -8.66
CA VAL A 11 5.35 -1.72 -9.27
C VAL A 11 5.07 -1.24 -10.69
N ALA A 12 4.41 -2.08 -11.50
CA ALA A 12 4.08 -1.74 -12.88
C ALA A 12 3.09 -0.58 -12.93
N LEU A 13 2.02 -0.62 -12.14
CA LEU A 13 1.02 0.43 -12.10
C LEU A 13 1.62 1.75 -11.57
N THR A 14 2.52 1.73 -10.59
CA THR A 14 3.19 2.95 -10.11
C THR A 14 3.98 3.62 -11.22
N ARG A 15 4.60 2.85 -12.13
CA ARG A 15 5.28 3.39 -13.32
C ARG A 15 4.29 3.98 -14.33
N VAL A 16 3.19 3.27 -14.60
CA VAL A 16 2.14 3.72 -15.54
C VAL A 16 1.48 5.03 -15.06
N TYR A 17 1.13 5.12 -13.79
CA TYR A 17 0.50 6.31 -13.20
C TYR A 17 1.52 7.40 -12.80
N GLY A 18 2.81 7.06 -12.80
CA GLY A 18 3.93 8.00 -12.62
C GLY A 18 4.34 8.29 -11.17
N SER A 19 3.59 7.87 -10.16
CA SER A 19 4.01 7.93 -8.76
C SER A 19 3.14 7.08 -7.83
N ASP A 20 3.65 6.76 -6.63
CA ASP A 20 2.89 6.07 -5.59
C ASP A 20 1.61 6.85 -5.23
N ARG A 21 1.73 8.18 -5.10
CA ARG A 21 0.62 9.08 -4.78
C ARG A 21 -0.47 9.03 -5.85
N LYS A 22 -0.10 9.14 -7.13
CA LYS A 22 -1.07 9.13 -8.23
C LYS A 22 -1.80 7.79 -8.33
N LEU A 23 -1.09 6.67 -8.19
CA LEU A 23 -1.73 5.36 -8.14
C LEU A 23 -2.65 5.23 -6.93
N ALA A 24 -2.23 5.66 -5.74
CA ALA A 24 -3.04 5.58 -4.53
C ALA A 24 -4.34 6.39 -4.66
N ASP A 25 -4.27 7.62 -5.20
CA ASP A 25 -5.45 8.47 -5.44
C ASP A 25 -6.44 7.82 -6.40
N VAL A 26 -5.96 7.19 -7.48
CA VAL A 26 -6.81 6.47 -8.45
C VAL A 26 -7.48 5.26 -7.81
N LEU A 27 -6.74 4.47 -7.03
CA LEU A 27 -7.28 3.29 -6.36
C LEU A 27 -8.33 3.67 -5.29
N MET A 28 -8.06 4.70 -4.48
CA MET A 28 -9.03 5.21 -3.50
C MET A 28 -10.30 5.76 -4.17
N ALA A 29 -10.18 6.38 -5.34
CA ALA A 29 -11.36 6.81 -6.11
C ALA A 29 -12.14 5.60 -6.66
N ALA A 30 -11.44 4.60 -7.19
CA ALA A 30 -12.04 3.37 -7.70
C ALA A 30 -12.69 2.52 -6.60
N GLU A 31 -12.19 2.57 -5.36
CA GLU A 31 -12.78 1.84 -4.23
C GLU A 31 -14.18 2.36 -3.86
N LYS A 32 -14.46 3.64 -4.14
CA LYS A 32 -15.77 4.27 -3.91
C LYS A 32 -16.83 3.83 -4.92
N VAL A 33 -16.43 3.21 -6.03
CA VAL A 33 -17.34 2.77 -7.09
C VAL A 33 -17.59 1.26 -6.95
N PRO A 34 -18.85 0.81 -6.77
CA PRO A 34 -19.15 -0.60 -6.47
C PRO A 34 -18.58 -1.61 -7.47
N SER A 35 -18.60 -1.30 -8.77
CA SER A 35 -18.11 -2.18 -9.83
C SER A 35 -16.59 -2.37 -9.82
N THR A 36 -15.83 -1.44 -9.24
CA THR A 36 -14.36 -1.48 -9.17
C THR A 36 -13.82 -1.72 -7.77
N LYS A 37 -14.68 -1.68 -6.74
CA LYS A 37 -14.29 -1.73 -5.33
C LYS A 37 -13.37 -2.88 -4.97
N ALA A 38 -13.75 -4.11 -5.32
CA ALA A 38 -12.98 -5.29 -4.96
C ALA A 38 -11.57 -5.29 -5.59
N MET A 39 -11.48 -4.93 -6.87
CA MET A 39 -10.20 -4.85 -7.58
C MET A 39 -9.32 -3.71 -7.05
N ALA A 40 -9.92 -2.56 -6.76
CA ALA A 40 -9.21 -1.41 -6.21
C ALA A 40 -8.60 -1.72 -4.83
N ALA A 41 -9.38 -2.36 -3.94
CA ALA A 41 -8.91 -2.79 -2.63
C ALA A 41 -7.77 -3.81 -2.74
N GLU A 42 -7.88 -4.80 -3.63
CA GLU A 42 -6.79 -5.77 -3.86
C GLU A 42 -5.51 -5.06 -4.33
N LEU A 43 -5.61 -4.20 -5.34
CA LEU A 43 -4.45 -3.45 -5.86
C LEU A 43 -3.85 -2.49 -4.82
N GLN A 44 -4.67 -1.88 -3.96
CA GLN A 44 -4.19 -1.01 -2.87
C GLN A 44 -3.45 -1.82 -1.80
N ASN A 45 -3.88 -3.06 -1.52
CA ASN A 45 -3.12 -3.97 -0.65
C ASN A 45 -1.76 -4.33 -1.25
N TRP A 46 -1.69 -4.64 -2.55
CA TRP A 46 -0.40 -4.86 -3.24
C TRP A 46 0.51 -3.62 -3.18
N GLN A 47 -0.08 -2.42 -3.27
CA GLN A 47 0.63 -1.16 -3.17
C GLN A 47 1.22 -0.94 -1.77
N VAL A 48 0.47 -1.24 -0.71
CA VAL A 48 0.94 -1.13 0.67
C VAL A 48 2.01 -2.19 1.00
N ILE A 49 1.86 -3.42 0.50
CA ILE A 49 2.89 -4.47 0.62
C ILE A 49 4.19 -4.03 -0.08
N LEU A 50 4.11 -3.38 -1.25
CA LEU A 50 5.27 -2.82 -1.93
C LEU A 50 5.97 -1.76 -1.07
N TRP A 51 5.20 -0.88 -0.42
CA TRP A 51 5.74 0.15 0.46
C TRP A 51 6.42 -0.46 1.70
N LEU A 52 5.86 -1.53 2.26
CA LEU A 52 6.46 -2.26 3.38
C LEU A 52 7.78 -2.91 2.96
N TYR A 53 7.81 -3.57 1.80
CA TYR A 53 9.04 -4.15 1.25
C TYR A 53 10.14 -3.10 1.03
N ARG A 54 9.75 -1.87 0.69
CA ARG A 54 10.66 -0.72 0.54
C ARG A 54 10.96 0.00 1.86
N MET A 55 10.43 -0.48 2.98
CA MET A 55 10.55 0.13 4.30
C MET A 55 10.20 1.63 4.28
N LEU A 56 9.10 2.00 3.63
CA LEU A 56 8.65 3.39 3.67
C LEU A 56 8.25 3.78 5.10
N GLU A 57 8.75 4.92 5.58
CA GLU A 57 8.38 5.42 6.90
C GLU A 57 6.85 5.54 7.06
N PRO A 58 6.29 5.12 8.23
CA PRO A 58 4.84 5.20 8.47
C PRO A 58 4.25 6.58 8.20
N ARG A 59 4.97 7.66 8.52
CA ARG A 59 4.53 9.03 8.23
C ARG A 59 4.31 9.29 6.74
N ARG A 60 5.12 8.68 5.86
CA ARG A 60 4.96 8.81 4.40
C ARG A 60 3.74 8.03 3.93
N VAL A 61 3.54 6.81 4.43
CA VAL A 61 2.38 5.98 4.06
C VAL A 61 1.07 6.58 4.57
N TYR A 62 1.08 7.19 5.76
CA TYR A 62 -0.05 7.98 6.29
C TYR A 62 -0.50 9.06 5.29
N SER A 63 0.46 9.80 4.72
CA SER A 63 0.17 10.84 3.71
C SER A 63 -0.29 10.25 2.37
N LEU A 64 0.30 9.14 1.92
CA LEU A 64 -0.09 8.48 0.67
C LEU A 64 -1.51 7.91 0.72
N LEU A 65 -1.95 7.45 1.89
CA LEU A 65 -3.28 6.91 2.14
C LEU A 65 -4.33 7.95 2.56
N ARG A 66 -3.97 9.25 2.62
CA ARG A 66 -4.88 10.35 2.98
C ARG A 66 -5.64 10.11 4.30
N VAL A 67 -4.92 9.60 5.30
CA VAL A 67 -5.50 9.19 6.58
C VAL A 67 -6.05 10.39 7.37
N ASP A 68 -5.41 11.55 7.22
CA ASP A 68 -5.87 12.85 7.73
C ASP A 68 -7.22 13.28 7.15
N GLU A 69 -7.47 12.95 5.89
CA GLU A 69 -8.75 13.16 5.21
C GLU A 69 -9.79 12.06 5.54
N GLY A 70 -9.44 11.13 6.44
CA GLY A 70 -10.31 10.05 6.90
C GLY A 70 -10.34 8.81 6.00
N ALA A 71 -9.51 8.74 4.96
CA ALA A 71 -9.39 7.57 4.10
C ALA A 71 -8.51 6.48 4.72
N SER A 72 -8.78 5.22 4.36
CA SER A 72 -7.87 4.07 4.55
C SER A 72 -7.24 3.88 5.94
N ARG A 73 -7.93 4.31 7.02
CA ARG A 73 -7.42 4.24 8.41
C ARG A 73 -7.07 2.82 8.88
N ASN A 74 -7.90 1.84 8.53
CA ASN A 74 -7.65 0.45 8.92
C ASN A 74 -6.42 -0.11 8.20
N LEU A 75 -6.32 0.11 6.88
CA LEU A 75 -5.16 -0.28 6.09
C LEU A 75 -3.87 0.38 6.58
N PHE A 76 -3.93 1.64 7.02
CA PHE A 76 -2.77 2.30 7.64
C PHE A 76 -2.38 1.65 8.98
N ARG A 77 -3.34 1.26 9.81
CA ARG A 77 -3.05 0.54 11.07
C ARG A 77 -2.34 -0.78 10.80
N GLU A 78 -2.87 -1.58 9.87
CA GLU A 78 -2.26 -2.84 9.45
C GLU A 78 -0.83 -2.64 8.93
N TYR A 79 -0.59 -1.56 8.18
CA TYR A 79 0.75 -1.20 7.72
C TYR A 79 1.71 -0.92 8.89
N VAL A 80 1.28 -0.14 9.88
CA VAL A 80 2.11 0.20 11.05
C VAL A 80 2.48 -1.04 11.84
N GLU A 81 1.51 -1.92 12.11
CA GLU A 81 1.75 -3.17 12.82
C GLU A 81 2.77 -4.05 12.08
N ALA A 82 2.63 -4.18 10.75
CA ALA A 82 3.58 -4.94 9.94
C ALA A 82 4.96 -4.29 9.87
N TYR A 83 5.04 -2.96 9.80
CA TYR A 83 6.29 -2.21 9.78
C TYR A 83 7.06 -2.37 11.09
N GLU A 84 6.39 -2.20 12.23
CA GLU A 84 6.98 -2.38 13.57
C GLU A 84 7.51 -3.80 13.77
N GLU A 85 6.77 -4.81 13.30
CA GLU A 85 7.21 -6.20 13.36
C GLU A 85 8.48 -6.44 12.53
N VAL A 86 8.56 -5.89 11.32
CA VAL A 86 9.77 -5.99 10.49
C VAL A 86 10.95 -5.28 11.16
N VAL A 87 10.75 -4.07 11.69
CA VAL A 87 11.79 -3.33 12.43
C VAL A 87 12.28 -4.14 13.63
N ARG A 88 11.37 -4.73 14.40
CA ARG A 88 11.69 -5.58 15.54
C ARG A 88 12.57 -6.75 15.11
N ILE A 89 12.16 -7.50 14.09
CA ILE A 89 12.92 -8.65 13.55
C ILE A 89 14.33 -8.24 13.11
N LEU A 90 14.45 -7.11 12.39
CA LEU A 90 15.75 -6.62 11.94
C LEU A 90 16.65 -6.20 13.12
N SER A 91 16.08 -5.60 14.16
CA SER A 91 16.82 -5.20 15.37
C SER A 91 17.28 -6.36 16.24
N THR A 92 16.55 -7.49 16.24
CA THR A 92 16.89 -8.67 17.05
C THR A 92 17.92 -9.60 16.40
N ASN A 93 18.19 -9.43 15.10
CA ASN A 93 19.15 -10.25 14.33
C ASN A 93 20.51 -9.55 14.16
N THR A 94 20.73 -8.42 14.83
CA THR A 94 21.98 -7.64 14.83
C THR A 94 22.61 -7.69 16.20
#